data_AF-A0A1B9JXJ4-F1
#
_entry.id   AF-A0A1B9JXJ4-F1
#
_cell.length_a   1.000
_cell.length_b   1.000
_cell.length_c   1.000
_cell.angle_alpha   90.00
_cell.angle_beta   90.00
_cell.angle_gamma   90.00
#
_symmetry.space_group_name_H-M   'P 1'
#
loop_
_entity.id
_entity.type
_entity.pdbx_description
1 polymer ?
#
loop_
_entity_poly.entity_id
_entity_poly.type
_entity_poly.pdbx_seq_one_letter_code
_entity_poly.pdbx_strand_id
1 'polypeptide(L)'
;MSCKKLLLVSLTVSTALFLNACSNSQYELTQAGRQVQFVDTKPTANCQLLGKAEGRRGTFFSGTKTHSELIRDAASDLMNKAAAMGGNVIYDAQDASLQYISDVAPTDAVMVGDVYRCN
;
A
#
# COMPACT_ATOMS: atom_id res chain seq x y z
N MET A 1 23.85 -28.90 -7.63
CA MET A 1 24.44 -30.25 -7.53
C MET A 1 23.42 -31.20 -6.92
N SER A 2 23.11 -32.28 -7.64
CA SER A 2 22.63 -33.60 -7.19
C SER A 2 21.42 -33.73 -6.25
N CYS A 3 20.23 -33.78 -6.83
CA CYS A 3 19.05 -34.46 -6.27
C CYS A 3 19.26 -35.97 -6.33
N LYS A 4 19.77 -36.59 -5.27
CA LYS A 4 19.73 -38.06 -5.13
C LYS A 4 20.05 -38.46 -3.70
N LYS A 5 19.01 -38.82 -2.93
CA LYS A 5 18.93 -40.08 -2.15
C LYS A 5 17.68 -40.12 -1.27
N LEU A 6 16.91 -41.21 -1.48
CA LEU A 6 15.90 -41.83 -0.62
C LEU A 6 14.67 -40.95 -0.31
N LEU A 7 13.46 -41.12 -0.84
CA LEU A 7 12.70 -42.33 -1.23
C LEU A 7 12.85 -43.48 -0.24
N LEU A 8 12.09 -43.42 0.85
CA LEU A 8 11.39 -44.53 1.54
C LEU A 8 11.05 -44.09 2.97
N VAL A 9 9.79 -43.71 3.24
CA VAL A 9 9.01 -44.13 4.43
C VAL A 9 7.53 -43.85 4.12
N SER A 10 6.87 -44.92 3.67
CA SER A 10 5.48 -45.33 3.93
C SER A 10 4.45 -44.29 4.39
N LEU A 11 3.52 -44.01 3.47
CA LEU A 11 2.06 -44.08 3.63
C LEU A 11 1.50 -44.16 5.07
N THR A 12 1.40 -43.02 5.75
CA THR A 12 0.39 -42.80 6.80
C THR A 12 -0.14 -41.38 6.72
N VAL A 13 -1.41 -41.28 6.29
CA VAL A 13 -2.43 -40.38 6.86
C VAL A 13 -2.08 -38.88 6.91
N SER A 14 -2.82 -38.15 6.06
CA SER A 14 -3.32 -36.79 6.28
C SER A 14 -2.33 -35.64 6.14
N THR A 15 -2.38 -35.03 4.95
CA THR A 15 -2.49 -33.57 4.77
C THR A 15 -1.87 -32.74 5.89
N ALA A 16 -0.54 -32.65 5.88
CA ALA A 16 0.14 -31.49 6.44
C ALA A 16 -0.25 -30.27 5.59
N LEU A 17 -1.37 -29.65 5.94
CA LEU A 17 -1.71 -28.30 5.56
C LEU A 17 -0.55 -27.43 6.02
N PHE A 18 0.36 -27.11 5.10
CA PHE A 18 1.21 -25.94 5.25
C PHE A 18 0.27 -24.73 5.22
N LEU A 19 -0.27 -24.38 6.38
CA LEU A 19 -0.77 -23.03 6.62
C LEU A 19 0.44 -22.11 6.61
N ASN A 20 0.90 -21.75 5.41
CA ASN A 20 1.59 -20.50 5.22
C ASN A 20 0.56 -19.42 5.53
N ALA A 21 0.42 -19.09 6.82
CA ALA A 21 -0.08 -17.81 7.26
C ALA A 21 0.96 -16.77 6.83
N CYS A 22 1.04 -16.49 5.54
CA CYS A 22 1.49 -15.19 5.07
C CYS A 22 0.42 -14.23 5.55
N SER A 23 0.55 -13.78 6.80
CA SER A 23 -0.11 -12.61 7.34
C SER A 23 0.31 -11.43 6.47
N ASN A 24 -0.29 -11.31 5.29
CA ASN A 24 -0.22 -10.10 4.51
C ASN A 24 -0.95 -9.07 5.36
N SER A 25 -0.17 -8.31 6.11
CA SER A 25 -0.63 -7.08 6.70
C SER A 25 -1.32 -6.32 5.57
N GLN A 26 -2.62 -6.06 5.75
CA GLN A 26 -3.54 -5.30 4.88
C GLN A 26 -2.93 -4.12 4.09
N TYR A 27 -1.86 -3.57 4.67
CA TYR A 27 -1.38 -2.20 4.53
C TYR A 27 0.15 -2.14 4.41
N GLU A 28 0.81 -3.29 4.18
CA GLU A 28 2.24 -3.29 3.82
C GLU A 28 2.42 -2.62 2.47
N LEU A 29 3.45 -1.78 2.39
CA LEU A 29 3.83 -1.10 1.17
C LEU A 29 4.27 -2.16 0.15
N THR A 30 3.53 -2.28 -0.95
CA THR A 30 3.81 -3.28 -1.98
C THR A 30 5.15 -3.00 -2.67
N GLN A 31 5.78 -4.01 -3.27
CA GLN A 31 7.01 -3.77 -4.06
C GLN A 31 6.83 -2.71 -5.14
N ALA A 32 5.64 -2.63 -5.74
CA ALA A 32 5.31 -1.60 -6.73
C ALA A 32 5.13 -0.22 -6.07
N GLY A 33 4.43 -0.14 -4.94
CA GLY A 33 4.28 1.08 -4.15
C GLY A 33 5.63 1.66 -3.68
N ARG A 34 6.61 0.80 -3.35
CA ARG A 34 7.97 1.22 -2.98
C ARG A 34 8.74 1.94 -4.10
N GLN A 35 8.32 1.78 -5.35
CA GLN A 35 8.93 2.48 -6.49
C GLN A 35 8.33 3.88 -6.68
N VAL A 36 7.23 4.20 -5.99
CA VAL A 36 6.56 5.49 -6.06
C VAL A 36 7.22 6.48 -5.11
N GLN A 37 7.51 7.68 -5.61
CA GLN A 37 8.12 8.75 -4.84
C GLN A 37 7.20 9.96 -4.72
N PHE A 38 7.18 10.58 -3.54
CA PHE A 38 6.56 11.89 -3.36
C PHE A 38 7.51 13.00 -3.81
N VAL A 39 7.00 13.94 -4.59
CA VAL A 39 7.75 15.12 -5.04
C VAL A 39 6.97 16.39 -4.74
N ASP A 40 7.66 17.39 -4.19
CA ASP A 40 7.09 18.70 -3.91
C ASP A 40 7.16 19.63 -5.14
N THR A 41 8.04 19.31 -6.09
CA THR A 41 8.20 20.06 -7.34
C THR A 41 7.43 19.38 -8.47
N LYS A 42 6.74 20.18 -9.28
CA LYS A 42 5.92 19.65 -10.37
C LYS A 42 6.81 18.96 -11.41
N PRO A 43 6.61 17.66 -11.68
CA PRO A 43 7.41 16.95 -12.67
C PRO A 43 7.01 17.39 -14.10
N THR A 44 7.88 18.11 -14.79
CA THR A 44 7.61 18.69 -16.12
C THR A 44 8.42 18.07 -17.26
N ALA A 45 9.50 17.33 -16.96
CA ALA A 45 10.50 17.03 -17.98
C ALA A 45 10.21 15.80 -18.85
N ASN A 46 9.51 14.76 -18.37
CA ASN A 46 9.17 13.54 -19.15
C ASN A 46 8.03 12.74 -18.47
N CYS A 47 7.10 13.43 -17.81
CA CYS A 47 6.13 12.80 -16.92
C CYS A 47 4.70 13.02 -17.41
N GLN A 48 3.97 11.93 -17.63
CA GLN A 48 2.57 11.96 -18.03
C GLN A 48 1.67 11.93 -16.79
N LEU A 49 0.70 12.84 -16.70
CA LEU A 49 -0.35 12.78 -15.68
C LEU A 49 -1.26 11.58 -15.96
N LEU A 50 -1.36 10.66 -15.00
CA LEU A 50 -2.26 9.51 -15.07
C LEU A 50 -3.61 9.79 -14.43
N GLY A 51 -3.65 10.65 -13.41
CA GLY A 51 -4.87 11.03 -12.70
C GLY A 51 -4.61 11.32 -11.23
N LYS A 52 -5.68 11.43 -10.42
CA LYS A 52 -5.60 11.57 -8.97
C LYS A 52 -5.81 10.21 -8.29
N ALA A 53 -4.98 9.91 -7.30
CA ALA A 53 -5.17 8.77 -6.41
C ALA A 53 -5.49 9.24 -4.99
N GLU A 54 -6.21 8.42 -4.25
CA GLU A 54 -6.59 8.66 -2.86
C GLU A 54 -6.25 7.43 -2.02
N GLY A 55 -5.48 7.61 -0.96
CA GLY A 55 -5.22 6.62 0.08
C GLY A 55 -6.02 6.91 1.34
N ARG A 56 -6.64 5.89 1.94
CA ARG A 56 -7.46 6.07 3.17
C ARG A 56 -7.20 5.03 4.24
N ARG A 57 -7.16 5.45 5.50
CA ARG A 57 -6.99 4.56 6.66
C ARG A 57 -7.83 5.01 7.84
N GLY A 58 -8.75 4.15 8.27
CA GLY A 58 -9.62 4.44 9.40
C GLY A 58 -9.13 3.94 10.74
N THR A 59 -9.36 4.70 11.81
CA THR A 59 -9.09 4.32 13.20
C THR A 59 -10.03 3.22 13.68
N PHE A 60 -11.23 3.11 13.11
CA PHE A 60 -12.28 2.18 13.56
C PHE A 60 -11.78 0.74 13.70
N PHE A 61 -10.91 0.30 12.79
CA PHE A 61 -10.28 -1.03 12.81
C PHE A 61 -8.77 -1.00 13.05
N SER A 62 -8.19 0.17 13.31
CA SER A 62 -6.73 0.34 13.47
C SER A 62 -6.26 0.37 14.92
N GLY A 63 -7.17 0.25 15.90
CA GLY A 63 -6.84 0.12 17.32
C GLY A 63 -6.20 1.39 17.91
N THR A 64 -5.13 1.22 18.70
CA THR A 64 -4.41 2.31 19.40
C THR A 64 -3.42 3.08 18.52
N LYS A 65 -3.60 3.07 17.19
CA LYS A 65 -2.74 3.82 16.29
C LYS A 65 -2.96 5.31 16.43
N THR A 66 -1.87 6.06 16.50
CA THR A 66 -1.89 7.52 16.49
C THR A 66 -2.29 8.04 15.11
N HIS A 67 -2.81 9.27 15.05
CA HIS A 67 -3.14 9.92 13.78
C HIS A 67 -1.94 9.96 12.81
N SER A 68 -0.73 10.18 13.32
CA SER A 68 0.50 10.17 12.49
C SER A 68 0.82 8.79 11.89
N GLU A 69 0.48 7.69 12.57
CA GLU A 69 0.65 6.35 12.00
C GLU A 69 -0.40 6.07 10.92
N LEU A 70 -1.63 6.56 11.12
CA LEU A 70 -2.70 6.42 10.13
C LEU A 70 -2.41 7.20 8.85
N ILE A 71 -1.84 8.41 8.97
CA ILE A 71 -1.38 9.18 7.82
C ILE A 71 -0.25 8.46 7.07
N ARG A 72 0.70 7.81 7.78
CA ARG A 72 1.74 7.00 7.13
C ARG A 72 1.17 5.78 6.41
N ASP A 73 0.20 5.11 7.04
CA ASP A 73 -0.50 3.99 6.41
C ASP A 73 -1.32 4.47 5.19
N ALA A 74 -1.92 5.67 5.25
CA ALA A 74 -2.69 6.28 4.16
C ALA A 74 -1.78 6.70 3.00
N ALA A 75 -0.58 7.23 3.31
CA ALA A 75 0.47 7.48 2.33
C ALA A 75 0.90 6.18 1.63
N SER A 76 1.03 5.10 2.38
CA SER A 76 1.41 3.79 1.82
C SER A 76 0.31 3.21 0.92
N ASP A 77 -0.96 3.36 1.32
CA ASP A 77 -2.12 3.02 0.47
C ASP A 77 -2.16 3.87 -0.82
N LEU A 78 -1.88 5.18 -0.70
CA LEU A 78 -1.77 6.09 -1.83
C LEU A 78 -0.66 5.68 -2.80
N MET A 79 0.53 5.32 -2.30
CA MET A 79 1.63 4.79 -3.10
C MET A 79 1.24 3.49 -3.83
N ASN A 80 0.58 2.56 -3.13
CA ASN A 80 0.12 1.31 -3.72
C ASN A 80 -0.87 1.55 -4.87
N LYS A 81 -1.80 2.50 -4.70
CA LYS A 81 -2.76 2.88 -5.74
C LYS A 81 -2.10 3.60 -6.91
N ALA A 82 -1.16 4.52 -6.64
CA ALA A 82 -0.38 5.17 -7.68
C ALA A 82 0.40 4.16 -8.52
N ALA A 83 1.00 3.15 -7.88
CA ALA A 83 1.68 2.06 -8.56
C ALA A 83 0.73 1.18 -9.37
N ALA A 84 -0.47 0.89 -8.85
CA ALA A 84 -1.51 0.15 -9.58
C ALA A 84 -1.99 0.90 -10.84
N MET A 85 -1.96 2.23 -10.82
CA MET A 85 -2.21 3.07 -12.00
C MET A 85 -1.05 3.07 -13.01
N GLY A 86 0.10 2.49 -12.66
CA GLY A 86 1.32 2.52 -13.45
C GLY A 86 2.13 3.81 -13.30
N GLY A 87 1.86 4.59 -12.25
CA GLY A 87 2.63 5.78 -11.89
C GLY A 87 3.81 5.45 -10.99
N ASN A 88 4.81 6.33 -11.00
CA ASN A 88 6.02 6.24 -10.18
C ASN A 88 6.28 7.52 -9.39
N VAL A 89 5.50 8.58 -9.62
CA VAL A 89 5.67 9.86 -8.93
C VAL A 89 4.31 10.35 -8.46
N ILE A 90 4.21 10.77 -7.20
CA ILE A 90 3.05 11.47 -6.65
C ILE A 90 3.44 12.91 -6.39
N TYR A 91 2.69 13.85 -6.97
CA TYR A 91 2.84 15.28 -6.78
C TYR A 91 1.65 15.84 -5.97
N ASP A 92 1.91 16.89 -5.20
CA ASP A 92 0.89 17.62 -4.43
C ASP A 92 0.08 16.68 -3.52
N ALA A 93 0.78 15.86 -2.74
CA ALA A 93 0.15 14.97 -1.76
C ALA A 93 -0.38 15.79 -0.58
N GLN A 94 -1.69 15.91 -0.47
CA GLN A 94 -2.36 16.71 0.54
C GLN A 94 -3.18 15.83 1.49
N ASP A 95 -3.24 16.26 2.75
CA ASP A 95 -4.13 15.67 3.74
C ASP A 95 -5.57 16.15 3.49
N ALA A 96 -6.41 15.24 2.97
CA ALA A 96 -7.83 15.47 2.73
C ALA A 96 -8.72 14.92 3.85
N SER A 97 -8.15 14.51 4.98
CA SER A 97 -8.91 13.96 6.12
C SER A 97 -10.01 14.93 6.58
N LEU A 98 -9.73 16.24 6.53
CA LEU A 98 -10.68 17.30 6.88
C LEU A 98 -11.77 17.56 5.82
N GLN A 99 -11.63 17.09 4.59
CA GLN A 99 -12.67 17.22 3.56
C GLN A 99 -13.64 16.05 3.60
N TYR A 100 -13.19 14.91 4.13
CA TYR A 100 -13.99 13.70 4.34
C TYR A 100 -14.63 13.62 5.73
N ILE A 101 -14.66 14.74 6.48
CA ILE A 101 -15.38 14.84 7.74
C ILE A 101 -16.88 14.65 7.53
N SER A 102 -17.33 13.40 7.62
CA SER A 102 -18.71 13.13 7.96
C SER A 102 -18.87 13.43 9.44
N ASP A 103 -19.85 14.28 9.77
CA ASP A 103 -20.21 14.96 11.02
C ASP A 103 -20.24 14.14 12.35
N VAL A 104 -19.75 12.89 12.36
CA VAL A 104 -19.98 11.94 13.45
C VAL A 104 -18.71 11.38 14.09
N ALA A 105 -17.54 11.36 13.43
CA ALA A 105 -16.28 11.04 14.11
C ALA A 105 -15.03 11.28 13.23
N PRO A 106 -14.03 12.08 13.68
CA PRO A 106 -12.75 12.24 12.98
C PRO A 106 -11.92 10.99 13.19
N THR A 107 -12.09 10.02 12.30
CA THR A 107 -11.48 8.69 12.48
C THR A 107 -10.70 8.22 11.27
N ASP A 108 -10.82 8.88 10.11
CA ASP A 108 -10.13 8.43 8.91
C ASP A 108 -9.02 9.41 8.51
N ALA A 109 -7.81 8.88 8.33
CA ALA A 109 -6.70 9.57 7.68
C ALA A 109 -6.83 9.38 6.16
N VAL A 110 -6.93 10.47 5.42
CA VAL A 110 -7.08 10.46 3.96
C VAL A 110 -6.01 11.33 3.32
N MET A 111 -5.32 10.78 2.34
CA MET A 111 -4.33 11.50 1.53
C MET A 111 -4.69 11.41 0.06
N VAL A 112 -4.62 12.54 -0.63
CA VAL A 112 -4.87 12.63 -2.07
C VAL A 112 -3.64 13.21 -2.76
N GLY A 113 -3.36 12.76 -3.98
CA GLY A 113 -2.24 13.30 -4.76
C GLY A 113 -2.40 13.03 -6.25
N ASP A 114 -1.71 13.84 -7.05
CA ASP A 114 -1.64 13.65 -8.50
C ASP A 114 -0.58 12.60 -8.84
N VAL A 115 -0.99 11.57 -9.57
CA VAL A 115 -0.13 10.48 -10.00
C VAL A 115 0.42 10.75 -11.39
N TYR A 116 1.75 10.73 -11.48
CA TYR A 116 2.50 10.88 -12.72
C TYR A 116 3.27 9.60 -13.03
N ARG A 117 3.43 9.35 -14.33
CA ARG A 117 4.35 8.34 -14.88
C ARG A 117 5.49 9.03 -15.60
N CYS A 118 6.65 9.00 -15.00
CA CYS A 118 7.92 9.45 -15.55
C CYS A 118 8.67 8.25 -16.12
N ASN A 119 9.11 8.33 -17.38
CA ASN A 119 10.01 7.35 -18.00
C ASN A 119 11.47 7.80 -17.92
#